data_AF-A0AAW2MLE5-F1
#
_entry.id   AF-A0AAW2MLE5-F1
#
_cell.length_a   1.000
_cell.length_b   1.000
_cell.length_c   1.000
_cell.angle_alpha   90.00
_cell.angle_beta   90.00
_cell.angle_gamma   90.00
#
_symmetry.space_group_name_H-M   'P 1'
#
loop_
_entity.id
_entity.type
_entity.pdbx_description
1 polymer ?
#
loop_
_entity_poly.entity_id
_entity_poly.type
_entity_poly.pdbx_seq_one_letter_code
_entity_poly.pdbx_strand_id
1 'polypeptide(L)' 'MAKNVGILAMEVYFPPTCIQQEVLEAHDGASKGKYTIGLGQDCMAFCTEVEDVISMRYSLDALFL' A
#
# COMPACT_ATOMS: atom_id res chain seq x y z
N MET A 1 1.58 -20.19 32.61
CA MET A 1 0.64 -19.66 31.60
C MET A 1 1.08 -18.25 31.27
N ALA A 2 1.37 -17.94 29.99
CA ALA A 2 1.71 -16.58 29.60
C ALA A 2 0.48 -15.66 29.83
N LYS A 3 0.70 -14.51 30.46
CA LYS A 3 -0.33 -13.49 30.72
C LYS A 3 -0.05 -12.28 29.82
N ASN A 4 -1.10 -11.58 29.37
CA ASN A 4 -1.02 -10.36 28.57
C ASN A 4 -0.32 -10.53 27.21
N VAL A 5 -0.67 -11.59 26.47
CA VAL A 5 -0.19 -11.79 25.09
C VAL A 5 -0.97 -10.88 24.14
N GLY A 6 -0.25 -10.17 23.29
CA GLY A 6 -0.82 -9.27 22.27
C GLY A 6 0.26 -8.69 21.37
N ILE A 7 -0.15 -7.90 20.38
CA ILE A 7 0.76 -7.18 19.49
C ILE A 7 1.41 -6.04 20.29
N LEU A 8 2.74 -6.04 20.37
CA LEU A 8 3.50 -5.03 21.12
C LEU A 8 3.96 -3.87 20.24
N ALA A 9 4.18 -4.12 18.95
CA ALA A 9 4.59 -3.15 17.95
C ALA A 9 4.09 -3.57 16.57
N MET A 10 3.88 -2.59 15.69
CA MET A 10 3.53 -2.78 14.29
C MET A 10 4.30 -1.78 13.44
N GLU A 11 4.74 -2.23 12.27
CA GLU A 11 5.34 -1.40 11.24
C GLU A 11 4.71 -1.76 9.89
N VAL A 12 4.67 -0.80 8.98
CA VAL A 12 4.11 -0.99 7.65
C VAL A 12 4.99 -0.30 6.61
N TYR A 13 5.18 -1.01 5.50
CA TYR A 13 5.87 -0.51 4.34
C TYR A 13 4.94 -0.69 3.14
N PHE A 14 4.89 0.32 2.29
CA PHE A 14 4.25 0.27 0.99
C PHE A 14 5.16 1.00 -0.01
N PRO A 15 5.16 0.59 -1.29
CA PRO A 15 5.93 1.28 -2.32
C PRO A 15 5.61 2.77 -2.36
N PRO A 16 6.61 3.65 -2.51
CA PRO A 16 6.37 5.10 -2.58
C PRO A 16 5.74 5.52 -3.91
N THR A 17 5.88 4.69 -4.95
CA THR A 17 5.34 4.95 -6.27
C THR A 17 3.84 4.65 -6.30
N CYS A 18 3.05 5.64 -6.71
CA CYS A 18 1.59 5.52 -6.70
C CYS A 18 0.92 6.33 -7.81
N ILE A 19 -0.33 5.99 -8.11
CA ILE A 19 -1.18 6.68 -9.08
C ILE A 19 -2.49 7.14 -8.42
N GLN A 20 -2.96 8.34 -8.75
CA GLN A 20 -4.25 8.85 -8.31
C GLN A 20 -5.38 8.14 -9.04
N GLN A 21 -6.42 7.73 -8.31
CA GLN A 21 -7.54 6.99 -8.90
C GLN A 21 -8.36 7.83 -9.87
N GLU A 22 -8.50 9.15 -9.66
CA GLU A 22 -9.14 10.05 -10.62
C GLU A 22 -8.40 10.09 -11.97
N VAL A 23 -7.06 10.04 -11.95
CA VAL A 23 -6.25 10.00 -13.18
C VAL A 23 -6.41 8.65 -13.88
N LEU A 24 -6.46 7.56 -13.12
CA LEU A 24 -6.70 6.22 -13.67
C LEU A 24 -8.11 6.09 -14.26
N GLU A 25 -9.13 6.69 -13.64
CA GLU A 25 -10.48 6.76 -14.21
C GLU A 25 -10.47 7.43 -15.59
N ALA A 26 -9.80 8.58 -15.69
CA ALA A 26 -9.69 9.32 -16.96
C ALA A 26 -8.92 8.52 -18.02
N HIS A 27 -7.84 7.86 -17.62
CA HIS A 27 -7.04 7.01 -18.51
C HIS A 27 -7.85 5.83 -19.07
N ASP A 28 -8.61 5.13 -18.21
CA ASP A 28 -9.37 3.94 -18.59
C ASP A 28 -10.70 4.26 -19.31
N GLY A 29 -11.05 5.54 -19.44
CA GLY A 29 -12.37 5.96 -19.93
C GLY A 29 -13.51 5.54 -18.99
N ALA A 30 -13.21 5.35 -17.70
CA ALA A 30 -14.21 5.06 -16.69
C ALA A 30 -15.06 6.31 -16.41
N SER A 31 -16.30 6.09 -15.96
CA SER A 31 -17.13 7.20 -15.47
C SER A 31 -16.48 7.85 -14.26
N LYS A 32 -16.48 9.19 -14.21
CA LYS A 32 -15.99 9.95 -13.05
C LYS A 32 -16.62 9.42 -11.76
N GLY A 33 -15.81 9.17 -10.74
CA GLY A 33 -16.27 8.64 -9.47
C GLY A 33 -16.32 7.11 -9.39
N LYS A 34 -16.05 6.37 -10.47
CA LYS A 34 -16.15 4.90 -10.45
C LYS A 34 -15.19 4.28 -9.42
N TYR A 35 -13.95 4.76 -9.37
CA TYR A 35 -12.91 4.26 -8.48
C TYR A 35 -12.88 5.05 -7.17
N THR A 36 -13.02 6.37 -7.26
CA THR A 36 -12.99 7.25 -6.08
C THR A 36 -14.23 7.12 -5.19
N ILE A 37 -15.43 7.06 -5.77
CA ILE A 37 -16.70 6.93 -5.02
C ILE A 37 -17.18 5.48 -5.01
N GLY A 38 -17.18 4.81 -6.17
CA GLY A 38 -17.69 3.45 -6.30
C GLY A 38 -16.85 2.41 -5.55
N LEU A 39 -15.52 2.58 -5.51
CA LEU A 39 -14.60 1.70 -4.76
C LEU A 39 -14.07 2.35 -3.47
N GLY A 40 -14.27 3.66 -3.27
CA GLY A 40 -13.73 4.39 -2.12
C GLY A 40 -12.20 4.47 -2.10
N GLN A 41 -11.55 4.51 -3.27
CA GLN A 41 -10.09 4.53 -3.41
C GLN A 41 -9.61 5.89 -3.90
N ASP A 42 -8.66 6.50 -3.19
CA ASP A 42 -8.07 7.78 -3.60
C ASP A 42 -6.78 7.59 -4.41
N CYS A 43 -5.95 6.61 -4.01
CA CYS A 43 -4.63 6.37 -4.58
C CYS A 43 -4.27 4.88 -4.54
N MET A 44 -3.45 4.42 -5.48
CA MET A 44 -2.97 3.04 -5.55
C MET A 44 -1.45 3.01 -5.65
N ALA A 45 -0.80 2.44 -4.64
CA ALA A 45 0.63 2.14 -4.66
C ALA A 45 0.92 0.87 -5.46
N PHE A 46 2.07 0.82 -6.13
CA PHE A 46 2.50 -0.34 -6.90
C PHE A 46 4.03 -0.49 -6.88
N CYS A 47 4.51 -1.72 -6.98
CA CYS A 47 5.94 -1.99 -7.07
C CYS A 47 6.49 -1.56 -8.44
N THR A 48 7.64 -0.90 -8.42
CA THR A 48 8.48 -0.71 -9.61
C THR A 48 9.40 -1.91 -9.81
N GLU A 49 10.23 -1.89 -10.84
CA GLU A 49 11.18 -2.96 -11.16
C GLU A 49 12.20 -3.27 -10.04
N VAL A 50 12.38 -2.37 -9.08
CA VAL A 50 13.30 -2.52 -7.94
C VAL A 50 12.61 -2.97 -6.64
N GLU A 51 11.30 -3.20 -6.67
CA GLU A 51 10.51 -3.58 -5.51
C GLU A 51 9.79 -4.90 -5.72
N ASP A 52 9.87 -5.80 -4.74
CA ASP A 52 9.13 -7.05 -4.71
C ASP A 52 8.78 -7.42 -3.26
N VAL A 53 8.12 -8.56 -3.08
CA VAL A 53 7.73 -9.03 -1.74
C VAL A 53 8.92 -9.24 -0.79
N ILE A 54 10.10 -9.56 -1.32
CA ILE A 54 11.31 -9.80 -0.55
C ILE A 54 11.91 -8.46 -0.09
N SER A 55 12.07 -7.50 -1.00
CA SER A 55 12.62 -6.18 -0.63
C SER A 55 11.67 -5.42 0.32
N MET A 56 10.36 -5.48 0.11
CA MET A 56 9.37 -4.90 1.04
C MET A 56 9.46 -5.50 2.44
N ARG A 57 9.67 -6.82 2.54
CA ARG A 57 9.84 -7.51 3.83
C ARG A 57 11.10 -7.03 4.55
N TYR A 58 12.22 -6.87 3.82
CA TYR A 58 13.48 -6.43 4.41
C TYR A 58 13.47 -4.95 4.80
N SER A 59 12.74 -4.09 4.08
CA SER A 59 12.55 -2.67 4.46
C SER A 59 11.98 -2.51 5.87
N LEU A 60 11.15 -3.45 6.32
CA LEU A 60 10.59 -3.49 7.68
C LEU A 60 11.58 -4.02 8.74
N ASP A 61 12.56 -4.85 8.36
CA ASP A 61 13.54 -5.39 9.32
C ASP A 61 14.64 -4.38 9.68
N ALA A 62 14.86 -3.38 8.83
CA ALA A 62 15.97 -2.44 8.98
C ALA A 62 15.83 -1.46 10.16
N LEU A 63 14.64 -1.34 10.78
CA LEU A 63 14.42 -0.43 11.92
C LEU A 63 14.73 -1.08 13.29
N PHE A 64 14.87 -2.40 13.37
CA PHE A 64 15.03 -3.15 14.63
C PHE A 64 16.43 -3.77 14.83
N LEU A 65 17.41 -3.44 13.97
CA LEU A 65 18.83 -3.74 14.13
C LEU A 65 19.61 -2.47 14.45
#